data_AF-A0A183JRF1-F1
#
_entry.id   AF-A0A183JRF1-F1
#
_cell.length_a   1.000
_cell.length_b   1.000
_cell.length_c   1.000
_cell.angle_alpha   90.00
_cell.angle_beta   90.00
_cell.angle_gamma   90.00
#
_symmetry.space_group_name_H-M   'P 1'
#
loop_
_entity.id
_entity.type
_entity.pdbx_description
1 polymer ?
#
loop_
_entity_poly.entity_id
_entity_poly.type
_entity_poly.pdbx_seq_one_letter_code
_entity_poly.pdbx_strand_id
1 'polypeptide(L)'
;MQENPLILEEYDPEKAEALSEYFSKVFSIDNEERPMIHCDRSGSLMYPVVIGKGTVLRLRQHLKPDKFSGPDHIHPMIMKAKSDLIAEPLAMLFDMSLRQSRLPRDWKDSIKSPVYKA
;
A
#
# COMPACT_ATOMS: atom_id res chain seq x y z
N MET A 1 28.24 -30.02 -20.07
CA MET A 1 27.07 -29.80 -19.20
C MET A 1 27.63 -29.63 -17.81
N GLN A 2 27.63 -28.41 -17.31
CA GLN A 2 28.16 -28.07 -15.99
C GLN A 2 26.95 -27.76 -15.12
N GLU A 3 26.62 -28.70 -14.25
CA GLU A 3 25.57 -28.56 -13.24
C GLU A 3 25.93 -27.35 -12.35
N ASN A 4 25.10 -26.32 -12.40
CA ASN A 4 25.21 -25.16 -11.52
C ASN A 4 24.62 -25.59 -10.16
N PRO A 5 25.40 -25.64 -9.07
CA PRO A 5 24.88 -26.11 -7.80
C PRO A 5 23.85 -25.12 -7.29
N LEU A 6 22.60 -25.57 -7.38
CA LEU A 6 21.41 -24.99 -6.78
C LEU A 6 21.74 -24.46 -5.38
N ILE A 7 21.70 -23.14 -5.22
CA ILE A 7 21.46 -22.51 -3.93
C ILE A 7 20.03 -22.93 -3.53
N LEU A 8 19.91 -24.10 -2.91
CA LEU A 8 18.74 -24.46 -2.12
C LEU A 8 18.89 -23.72 -0.81
N GLU A 9 18.58 -22.42 -0.83
CA GLU A 9 18.41 -21.66 0.40
C GLU A 9 17.22 -22.25 1.16
N GLU A 10 17.51 -22.72 2.37
CA GLU A 10 16.58 -23.48 3.20
C GLU A 10 15.44 -22.56 3.65
N TYR A 11 14.22 -22.88 3.19
CA TYR A 11 13.00 -22.21 3.64
C TYR A 11 12.82 -22.47 5.13
N ASP A 12 13.03 -21.43 5.93
CA ASP A 12 12.99 -21.49 7.38
C ASP A 12 11.71 -20.80 7.91
N PRO A 13 10.65 -21.56 8.22
CA PRO A 13 9.41 -21.00 8.72
C PRO A 13 9.56 -20.37 10.11
N GLU A 14 10.53 -20.81 10.92
CA GLU A 14 10.75 -20.29 12.28
C GLU A 14 11.21 -18.83 12.23
N LYS A 15 12.06 -18.48 11.25
CA LYS A 15 12.47 -17.08 11.01
C LYS A 15 11.28 -16.19 10.64
N ALA A 16 10.37 -16.68 9.79
CA ALA A 16 9.20 -15.93 9.36
C ALA A 16 8.23 -15.72 10.54
N GLU A 17 8.04 -16.75 11.36
CA GLU A 17 7.20 -16.69 12.56
C GLU A 17 7.77 -15.72 13.60
N ALA A 18 9.07 -15.81 13.91
CA ALA A 18 9.74 -14.88 14.84
C ALA A 18 9.63 -13.42 14.36
N LEU A 19 9.75 -13.17 13.06
CA LEU A 19 9.57 -11.83 12.49
C LEU A 19 8.12 -11.37 12.61
N SER A 20 7.15 -12.24 12.31
CA SER A 20 5.72 -11.94 12.47
C SER A 20 5.36 -11.60 13.92
N GLU A 21 5.88 -12.38 14.88
CA GLU A 21 5.68 -12.17 16.31
C GLU A 21 6.26 -10.83 16.76
N TYR A 22 7.49 -10.52 16.34
CA TYR A 22 8.13 -9.23 16.64
C TYR A 22 7.30 -8.05 16.11
N PHE A 23 6.85 -8.11 14.86
CA PHE A 23 6.01 -7.06 14.28
C PHE A 23 4.66 -6.94 15.01
N SER A 24 4.05 -8.06 15.40
CA SER A 24 2.81 -8.04 16.19
C SER A 24 2.99 -7.40 17.57
N LYS A 25 4.18 -7.54 18.18
CA LYS A 25 4.51 -6.94 19.47
C LYS A 25 4.76 -5.43 19.39
N VAL A 26 5.40 -4.95 18.33
CA VAL A 26 5.78 -3.52 18.18
C VAL A 26 4.63 -2.68 17.63
N PHE A 27 3.73 -3.29 16.85
CA PHE A 27 2.57 -2.59 16.29
C PHE A 27 1.35 -2.74 17.19
N SER A 28 0.77 -1.62 17.60
CA SER A 28 -0.50 -1.60 18.31
C SER A 28 -1.64 -1.95 17.35
N ILE A 29 -2.54 -2.82 17.80
CA ILE A 29 -3.84 -3.03 17.17
C ILE A 29 -4.70 -1.82 17.53
N ASP A 30 -5.26 -1.15 16.53
CA ASP A 30 -6.07 0.06 16.73
C ASP A 30 -7.28 -0.28 17.61
N ASN A 31 -7.31 0.23 18.85
CA ASN A 31 -8.25 -0.18 19.91
C ASN A 31 -9.67 0.40 19.71
N GLU A 32 -10.00 0.91 18.51
CA GLU A 32 -11.11 1.86 18.22
C GLU A 32 -11.11 3.17 19.04
N GLU A 33 -10.31 3.27 20.09
CA GLU A 33 -10.12 4.45 20.92
C GLU A 33 -9.33 5.50 20.14
N ARG A 34 -10.05 6.30 19.35
CA ARG A 34 -9.46 7.36 18.54
C ARG A 34 -8.72 8.34 19.46
N PRO A 35 -7.42 8.58 19.27
CA PRO A 35 -6.72 9.60 20.01
C PRO A 35 -7.41 10.94 19.78
N MET A 36 -7.58 11.71 20.85
CA MET A 36 -8.21 13.03 20.77
C MET A 36 -7.26 13.95 19.98
N ILE A 37 -7.58 14.20 18.72
CA ILE A 37 -6.80 15.09 17.87
C ILE A 37 -7.05 16.52 18.35
N HIS A 38 -6.09 17.11 19.05
CA HIS A 38 -6.08 18.55 19.31
C HIS A 38 -5.81 19.27 17.99
N CYS A 39 -6.86 19.67 17.30
CA CYS A 39 -6.77 20.62 16.20
C CYS A 39 -6.48 22.00 16.80
N ASP A 40 -5.20 22.39 16.84
CA ASP A 40 -4.82 23.79 17.01
C ASP A 40 -5.41 24.55 15.83
N ARG A 41 -6.54 25.22 16.08
CA ARG A 41 -7.35 25.85 15.04
C ARG A 41 -6.72 27.18 14.66
N SER A 42 -5.47 27.16 14.19
CA SER A 42 -4.97 28.23 13.33
C SER A 42 -5.71 28.07 12.01
N GLY A 43 -6.69 28.95 11.78
CA GLY A 43 -7.75 28.85 10.74
C GLY A 43 -7.29 28.92 9.29
N SER A 44 -6.14 28.34 8.95
CA SER A 44 -5.72 28.15 7.57
C SER A 44 -6.60 27.08 6.93
N LEU A 45 -7.62 27.50 6.19
CA LEU A 45 -8.32 26.61 5.27
C LEU A 45 -7.28 26.05 4.30
N MET A 46 -7.11 24.73 4.34
CA MET A 46 -6.30 24.04 3.34
C MET A 46 -6.92 24.30 1.97
N TYR A 47 -6.09 24.69 1.00
CA TYR A 47 -6.56 24.86 -0.37
C TYR A 47 -7.21 23.57 -0.87
N PRO A 48 -8.28 23.65 -1.70
CA PRO A 48 -8.92 22.46 -2.23
C PRO A 48 -7.90 21.61 -2.98
N VAL A 49 -7.63 20.41 -2.46
CA VAL A 49 -6.76 19.44 -3.13
C VAL A 49 -7.57 18.75 -4.21
N VAL A 50 -7.26 19.05 -5.47
CA VAL A 50 -7.90 18.39 -6.62
C VAL A 50 -6.99 17.28 -7.14
N ILE A 51 -7.47 16.04 -7.08
CA ILE A 51 -6.75 14.90 -7.64
C ILE A 51 -7.18 14.71 -9.09
N GLY A 52 -6.37 15.25 -10.01
CA GLY A 52 -6.61 15.10 -11.44
C GLY A 52 -6.05 13.80 -12.02
N LYS A 53 -6.68 13.30 -13.10
CA LYS A 53 -6.24 12.13 -13.87
C LYS A 53 -4.74 12.16 -14.21
N GLY A 54 -4.23 13.30 -14.67
CA GLY A 54 -2.82 13.44 -15.08
C GLY A 54 -1.84 13.19 -13.93
N THR A 55 -2.19 13.59 -12.70
CA THR A 55 -1.38 13.29 -11.51
C THR A 55 -1.41 11.81 -11.18
N VAL A 56 -2.59 11.19 -11.20
CA VAL A 56 -2.75 9.74 -10.96
C VAL A 56 -1.99 8.92 -12.01
N LEU A 57 -2.14 9.27 -13.29
CA LEU A 57 -1.46 8.60 -14.40
C LEU A 57 0.05 8.67 -14.25
N ARG A 58 0.60 9.86 -13.98
CA ARG A 58 2.03 10.06 -13.78
C ARG A 58 2.55 9.19 -12.65
N LEU A 59 1.91 9.21 -11.48
CA LEU A 59 2.34 8.41 -10.33
C LEU A 59 2.32 6.91 -10.64
N ARG A 60 1.32 6.47 -11.39
CA ARG A 60 1.13 5.07 -11.76
C ARG A 60 2.15 4.57 -12.78
N GLN A 61 2.56 5.42 -13.72
CA GLN A 61 3.65 5.11 -14.66
C GLN A 61 5.01 4.94 -13.95
N HIS A 62 5.18 5.51 -12.76
CA HIS A 62 6.38 5.37 -11.94
C HIS A 62 6.34 4.16 -10.99
N LEU A 63 5.30 3.31 -11.06
CA LEU A 63 5.30 2.04 -10.33
C LEU A 63 6.49 1.18 -10.76
N LYS A 64 7.21 0.66 -9.77
CA LYS A 64 8.29 -0.30 -10.01
C LYS A 64 7.67 -1.68 -10.30
N PRO A 65 8.02 -2.32 -11.42
CA PRO A 65 7.38 -3.56 -11.86
C PRO A 65 7.82 -4.79 -11.04
N ASP A 66 8.88 -4.67 -10.26
CA ASP A 66 9.46 -5.72 -9.40
C ASP A 66 8.80 -5.82 -8.03
N LYS A 67 7.79 -4.99 -7.74
CA LYS A 67 7.06 -5.07 -6.48
C LYS A 67 6.04 -6.20 -6.49
N PHE A 68 5.80 -6.75 -5.31
CA PHE A 68 4.73 -7.72 -5.10
C PHE A 68 3.35 -7.11 -5.41
N SER A 69 2.45 -7.97 -5.89
CA SER A 69 1.04 -7.63 -6.05
C SER A 69 0.43 -7.23 -4.70
N GLY A 70 -0.51 -6.29 -4.76
CA GLY A 70 -1.31 -5.95 -3.59
C GLY A 70 -2.25 -7.09 -3.18
N PRO A 71 -3.11 -6.86 -2.17
CA PRO A 71 -4.17 -7.80 -1.78
C PRO A 71 -5.21 -8.02 -2.89
N ASP A 72 -5.21 -7.19 -3.93
CA ASP A 72 -5.99 -7.36 -5.15
C ASP A 72 -5.38 -8.37 -6.13
N HIS A 73 -4.20 -8.91 -5.82
CA HIS A 73 -3.40 -9.82 -6.65
C HIS A 73 -3.05 -9.26 -8.03
N ILE A 74 -3.17 -7.95 -8.24
CA ILE A 74 -2.85 -7.31 -9.51
C ILE A 74 -1.36 -6.97 -9.54
N HIS A 75 -0.63 -7.58 -10.47
CA HIS A 75 0.79 -7.32 -10.63
C HIS A 75 1.06 -5.86 -11.03
N PRO A 76 2.05 -5.15 -10.44
CA PRO A 76 2.33 -3.75 -10.75
C PRO A 76 2.62 -3.48 -12.23
N MET A 77 3.18 -4.46 -12.95
CA MET A 77 3.37 -4.37 -14.40
C MET A 77 2.05 -4.24 -15.17
N ILE A 78 1.01 -4.97 -14.75
CA ILE A 78 -0.33 -4.89 -15.35
C ILE A 78 -0.96 -3.55 -14.98
N MET A 79 -0.85 -3.13 -13.71
CA MET A 79 -1.35 -1.82 -13.28
C MET A 79 -0.72 -0.67 -14.07
N LYS A 80 0.58 -0.76 -14.36
CA LYS A 80 1.33 0.20 -15.17
C LYS A 80 0.89 0.17 -16.63
N ALA A 81 0.76 -1.01 -17.23
CA ALA A 81 0.29 -1.19 -18.60
C ALA A 81 -1.15 -0.69 -18.82
N LYS A 82 -2.00 -0.75 -17.79
CA LYS A 82 -3.39 -0.29 -17.82
C LYS A 82 -3.60 1.07 -17.15
N SER A 83 -2.54 1.87 -17.02
CA SER A 83 -2.62 3.15 -16.29
C SER A 83 -3.62 4.11 -16.91
N ASP A 84 -3.68 4.23 -18.24
CA ASP A 84 -4.58 5.17 -18.92
C ASP A 84 -6.06 4.86 -18.67
N LEU A 85 -6.40 3.56 -18.63
CA LEU A 85 -7.76 3.08 -18.39
C LEU A 85 -8.21 3.35 -16.94
N ILE A 86 -7.29 3.20 -15.99
CA ILE A 86 -7.66 3.15 -14.57
C ILE A 86 -7.31 4.48 -13.86
N ALA A 87 -6.55 5.38 -14.49
CA ALA A 87 -6.22 6.68 -13.91
C ALA A 87 -7.46 7.55 -13.66
N GLU A 88 -8.43 7.53 -14.58
CA GLU A 88 -9.68 8.30 -14.45
C GLU A 88 -10.54 7.82 -13.25
N PRO A 89 -10.93 6.53 -13.15
CA PRO A 89 -11.76 6.08 -12.04
C PRO A 89 -11.04 6.23 -10.68
N LEU A 90 -9.71 6.06 -10.63
CA LEU A 90 -8.96 6.30 -9.39
C LEU A 90 -8.94 7.78 -9.00
N ALA A 91 -8.78 8.70 -9.96
CA ALA A 91 -8.82 10.12 -9.68
C ALA A 91 -10.18 10.52 -9.07
N MET A 92 -11.27 10.04 -9.65
CA MET A 92 -12.62 10.24 -9.12
C MET A 92 -12.78 9.64 -7.71
N LEU A 93 -12.31 8.41 -7.49
CA LEU A 93 -12.39 7.74 -6.19
C LEU A 93 -11.64 8.50 -5.10
N PHE A 94 -10.41 8.95 -5.39
CA PHE A 94 -9.62 9.72 -4.43
C PHE A 94 -10.22 11.10 -4.16
N ASP A 95 -10.71 11.79 -5.19
CA ASP A 95 -11.38 13.09 -5.03
C ASP A 95 -12.65 12.97 -4.18
N MET A 96 -13.48 11.94 -4.43
CA MET A 96 -14.65 11.64 -3.60
C MET A 96 -14.27 11.30 -2.16
N SER A 97 -13.21 10.51 -1.96
CA SER A 97 -12.72 10.13 -0.64
C SER A 97 -12.28 11.35 0.18
N LEU A 98 -11.56 12.29 -0.45
CA LEU A 98 -11.14 13.55 0.19
C LEU A 98 -12.33 14.45 0.51
N ARG A 99 -13.27 14.63 -0.43
CA ARG A 99 -14.47 15.47 -0.21
C ARG A 99 -15.37 14.95 0.90
N GLN A 100 -15.48 13.63 1.02
CA GLN A 100 -16.30 13.00 2.05
C GLN A 100 -15.55 12.77 3.37
N SER A 101 -14.24 13.04 3.40
CA SER A 101 -13.35 12.67 4.51
C SER A 101 -13.50 11.19 4.92
N ARG A 102 -13.67 10.31 3.93
CA ARG A 102 -13.95 8.87 4.13
C ARG A 102 -13.05 8.03 3.26
N LEU A 103 -12.30 7.13 3.89
CA LEU A 103 -11.50 6.11 3.23
C LEU A 103 -12.23 4.76 3.28
N PRO A 104 -12.14 3.94 2.22
CA PRO A 104 -12.52 2.52 2.25
C PRO A 104 -11.87 1.79 3.42
N ARG A 105 -12.53 0.76 3.96
CA ARG A 105 -12.00 -0.04 5.07
C ARG A 105 -10.69 -0.73 4.67
N ASP A 106 -10.67 -1.34 3.47
CA ASP A 106 -9.50 -2.01 2.91
C ASP A 106 -8.25 -1.12 2.78
N TRP A 107 -8.41 0.21 2.82
CA TRP A 107 -7.28 1.16 2.78
C TRP A 107 -6.77 1.55 4.17
N LYS A 108 -7.57 1.29 5.21
CA LYS A 108 -7.20 1.53 6.61
C LYS A 108 -6.47 0.32 7.19
N ASP A 109 -6.81 -0.86 6.71
CA ASP A 109 -6.22 -2.11 7.17
C ASP A 109 -4.84 -2.30 6.55
N SER A 110 -3.81 -2.45 7.38
CA SER A 110 -2.45 -2.74 6.93
C SER A 110 -2.21 -4.26 6.99
N ILE A 111 -2.17 -4.92 5.83
CA ILE A 111 -1.76 -6.33 5.76
C ILE A 111 -0.23 -6.41 5.82
N LYS A 112 0.32 -7.09 6.81
CA LYS A 112 1.75 -7.40 6.94
C LYS A 112 1.93 -8.89 6.81
N SER A 113 2.67 -9.32 5.79
CA SER A 113 3.05 -10.71 5.60
C SER A 113 4.56 -10.80 5.48
N PRO A 114 5.23 -11.65 6.28
CA PRO A 114 6.65 -11.91 6.11
C PRO A 114 6.87 -12.59 4.76
N VAL A 115 7.76 -12.02 3.94
CA VAL A 115 8.16 -12.61 2.67
C VAL A 115 9.59 -13.09 2.82
N TYR A 116 9.81 -14.37 2.54
CA TYR A 116 11.15 -14.95 2.50
C TYR A 116 11.96 -14.28 1.40
N LYS A 117 13.17 -13.83 1.74
CA LYS A 117 14.13 -13.30 0.78
C LYS A 117 15.23 -14.35 0.61
N ALA A 118 15.27 -14.94 -0.59
CA ALA A 118 16.38 -15.74 -1.07
C ALA A 118 17.53 -14.85 -1.59
#